data_AF-A0A839CPX1-F1
#
_entry.id   AF-A0A839CPX1-F1
#
_cell.length_a   1.000
_cell.length_b   1.000
_cell.length_c   1.000
_cell.angle_alpha   90.00
_cell.angle_beta   90.00
_cell.angle_gamma   90.00
#
_symmetry.space_group_name_H-M   'P 1'
#
loop_
_entity.id
_entity.type
_entity.pdbx_description
1 polymer ?
#
loop_
_entity_poly.entity_id
_entity_poly.type
_entity_poly.pdbx_seq_one_letter_code
_entity_poly.pdbx_strand_id
1 'polypeptide(L)'
;MNQSDFARLHGVSRKTVTMWKSRGWLIMSGDDIDVSASNAQLEKYRKTINRTGKENKVVPIKKNSMPSPSKEEEVDEGGDPSLESIARELLLENGAELSLDEARRIKENYLALLTKLEFQQKDGQLIEMTIAEEVLFNAFRQQRDAWLNWPSRAAPLMAADLGVPADRMTEVLIEHVHKHISVLGEPEFNPAED
;
A
#
# COMPACT_ATOMS: atom_id res chain seq x y z
N MET A 1 -22.75 34.41 -30.53
CA MET A 1 -23.94 33.82 -29.88
C MET A 1 -24.08 34.47 -28.50
N ASN A 2 -25.25 35.02 -28.17
CA ASN A 2 -25.46 35.70 -26.89
C ASN A 2 -25.61 34.68 -25.73
N GLN A 3 -25.34 35.11 -24.49
CA GLN A 3 -25.42 34.30 -23.26
C GLN A 3 -26.78 33.63 -23.06
N SER A 4 -27.88 34.31 -23.42
CA SER A 4 -29.23 33.77 -23.29
C SER A 4 -29.50 32.63 -24.29
N ASP A 5 -28.99 32.76 -25.51
CA ASP A 5 -29.14 31.74 -26.55
C ASP A 5 -28.22 30.54 -26.28
N PHE A 6 -27.01 30.81 -25.77
CA PHE A 6 -26.09 29.79 -25.30
C PHE A 6 -26.68 28.99 -24.12
N ALA A 7 -27.36 29.66 -23.18
CA ALA A 7 -28.05 29.01 -22.08
C ALA A 7 -29.15 28.05 -22.56
N ARG A 8 -29.93 28.47 -23.57
CA ARG A 8 -30.97 27.63 -24.20
C ARG A 8 -30.37 26.43 -24.93
N LEU A 9 -29.28 26.61 -25.67
CA LEU A 9 -28.58 25.53 -26.39
C LEU A 9 -28.09 24.43 -25.44
N HIS A 10 -27.61 24.80 -24.25
CA HIS A 10 -27.08 23.86 -23.26
C HIS A 10 -28.09 23.40 -22.20
N GLY A 11 -29.36 23.85 -22.28
CA GLY A 11 -30.41 23.50 -21.32
C GLY A 11 -30.13 23.99 -19.90
N VAL A 12 -29.38 25.08 -19.73
CA VAL A 12 -28.99 25.63 -18.41
C VAL A 12 -29.57 27.02 -18.20
N SER A 13 -29.59 27.47 -16.94
CA SER A 13 -30.03 28.84 -16.62
C SER A 13 -29.01 29.89 -17.08
N ARG A 14 -29.47 31.10 -17.40
CA ARG A 14 -28.58 32.25 -17.72
C ARG A 14 -27.58 32.53 -16.59
N LYS A 15 -27.97 32.34 -15.33
CA LYS A 15 -27.07 32.48 -14.16
C LYS A 15 -25.90 31.50 -14.22
N THR A 16 -26.13 30.28 -14.71
CA THR A 16 -25.09 29.25 -14.88
C THR A 16 -24.07 29.68 -15.93
N VAL A 17 -24.51 30.27 -17.04
CA VAL A 17 -23.63 30.81 -18.08
C VAL A 17 -22.81 32.00 -17.57
N THR A 18 -23.40 32.89 -16.76
CA THR A 18 -22.66 33.98 -16.10
C THR A 18 -21.59 33.44 -15.15
N MET A 19 -21.88 32.36 -14.42
CA MET A 19 -20.93 31.68 -13.54
C MET A 19 -19.79 31.01 -14.32
N TRP A 20 -20.05 30.47 -15.51
CA TRP A 20 -19.01 29.95 -16.41
C TRP A 20 -18.14 31.07 -16.98
N LYS A 21 -18.74 32.22 -17.31
CA LYS A 21 -18.01 33.42 -17.71
C LYS A 21 -17.06 33.90 -16.62
N SER A 22 -17.53 34.03 -15.37
CA SER A 22 -16.68 34.48 -14.25
C SER A 22 -15.55 33.52 -13.92
N ARG A 23 -15.68 32.24 -14.28
CA ARG A 23 -14.66 31.20 -14.09
C ARG A 23 -13.68 31.07 -15.27
N GLY A 24 -13.85 31.87 -16.34
CA GLY A 24 -13.00 31.82 -17.53
C GLY A 24 -13.22 30.59 -18.41
N TRP A 25 -14.40 29.96 -18.33
CA TRP A 25 -14.72 28.74 -19.09
C TRP A 25 -15.41 29.00 -20.43
N LEU A 26 -15.78 30.25 -20.67
CA LEU A 26 -16.33 30.70 -21.94
C LEU A 26 -15.29 31.56 -22.63
N ILE A 27 -15.00 31.23 -23.89
CA ILE A 27 -14.13 32.01 -24.75
C ILE A 27 -15.01 33.04 -25.44
N MET A 28 -14.75 34.31 -25.14
CA MET A 28 -15.46 35.45 -25.71
C MET A 28 -14.73 35.94 -26.95
N SER A 29 -15.46 36.09 -28.04
CA SER A 29 -15.02 36.73 -29.28
C SER A 29 -15.73 38.07 -29.39
N GLY A 30 -15.18 39.09 -28.70
CA GLY A 30 -15.81 40.40 -28.57
C GLY A 30 -17.03 40.36 -27.64
N ASP A 31 -18.20 40.76 -28.14
CA ASP A 31 -19.47 40.76 -27.40
C ASP A 31 -20.22 39.41 -27.50
N ASP A 32 -19.71 38.48 -28.31
CA ASP A 32 -20.31 37.19 -28.60
C ASP A 32 -19.50 36.03 -28.01
N ILE A 33 -20.20 34.95 -27.60
CA ILE A 33 -19.57 33.70 -27.17
C ILE A 33 -19.18 32.89 -28.42
N ASP A 34 -17.91 32.46 -28.47
CA ASP A 34 -17.47 31.42 -29.40
C ASP A 34 -17.96 30.06 -28.91
N VAL A 35 -18.97 29.53 -29.58
CA VAL A 35 -19.67 28.29 -29.19
C VAL A 35 -18.73 27.08 -29.27
N SER A 36 -17.86 27.02 -30.28
CA SER A 36 -16.99 25.86 -30.50
C SER A 36 -15.89 25.80 -29.44
N ALA A 37 -15.18 26.92 -29.27
CA ALA A 37 -14.10 27.02 -28.31
C ALA A 37 -14.59 26.92 -26.86
N SER A 38 -15.74 27.54 -26.55
CA SER A 38 -16.36 27.43 -25.22
C SER A 38 -16.86 26.01 -24.92
N ASN A 39 -17.36 25.27 -25.91
CA ASN A 39 -17.78 23.88 -25.71
C ASN A 39 -16.59 22.97 -25.42
N ALA A 40 -15.48 23.13 -26.14
CA ALA A 40 -14.24 22.37 -25.87
C ALA A 40 -13.69 22.65 -24.46
N GLN A 41 -13.80 23.90 -23.98
CA GLN A 41 -13.42 24.29 -22.63
C GLN A 41 -14.40 23.70 -21.59
N LEU A 42 -15.70 23.77 -21.85
CA LEU A 42 -16.75 23.24 -20.99
C LEU A 42 -16.69 21.72 -20.87
N GLU A 43 -16.33 20.96 -21.91
CA GLU A 43 -16.15 19.50 -21.77
C GLU A 43 -15.05 19.14 -20.78
N LYS A 44 -13.97 19.91 -20.73
CA LYS A 44 -12.87 19.73 -19.78
C LYS A 44 -13.29 20.00 -18.34
N TYR A 45 -14.12 21.02 -18.10
CA TYR A 45 -14.47 21.47 -16.74
C TYR A 45 -15.87 21.07 -16.25
N ARG A 46 -16.82 20.72 -17.12
CA ARG A 46 -18.20 20.37 -16.72
C ARG A 46 -18.26 19.03 -15.97
N LYS A 47 -17.37 18.09 -16.27
CA LYS A 47 -17.22 16.82 -15.53
C LYS A 47 -16.68 17.03 -14.11
N THR A 48 -15.96 18.13 -13.82
CA THR A 48 -15.39 18.38 -12.49
C THR A 48 -16.42 18.98 -11.50
N ILE A 49 -17.44 19.72 -11.99
CA ILE A 49 -18.46 20.32 -11.11
C ILE A 49 -19.54 19.33 -10.65
N ASN A 50 -19.93 18.38 -11.50
CA ASN A 50 -20.98 17.40 -11.13
C ASN A 50 -20.53 16.37 -10.09
N ARG A 51 -19.29 16.47 -9.57
CA ARG A 51 -18.82 15.75 -8.39
C ARG A 51 -18.78 16.66 -7.15
N THR A 52 -19.92 17.27 -6.82
CA THR A 52 -20.17 17.80 -5.46
C THR A 52 -21.50 17.27 -4.95
N GLY A 53 -21.60 15.95 -4.89
CA GLY A 53 -22.65 15.23 -4.19
C GLY A 53 -22.08 14.55 -2.94
N LYS A 54 -22.22 15.24 -1.79
CA LYS A 54 -22.46 14.64 -0.47
C LYS A 54 -21.30 13.88 0.20
N GLU A 55 -20.42 14.61 0.91
CA GLU A 55 -19.70 14.06 2.07
C GLU A 55 -19.71 15.04 3.25
N ASN A 56 -19.73 14.44 4.45
CA ASN A 56 -20.21 14.97 5.70
C ASN A 56 -19.47 16.20 6.25
N LYS A 57 -20.24 17.07 6.93
CA LYS A 57 -19.76 18.09 7.86
C LYS A 57 -18.86 17.44 8.92
N VAL A 58 -17.57 17.78 8.91
CA VAL A 58 -16.72 17.71 10.10
C VAL A 58 -16.24 19.13 10.41
N VAL A 59 -16.39 19.49 11.68
CA VAL A 59 -16.20 20.81 12.28
C VAL A 59 -14.73 21.26 12.18
N PRO A 60 -14.40 22.55 11.93
CA PRO A 60 -13.01 22.99 11.86
C PRO A 60 -12.44 23.13 13.28
N ILE A 61 -11.44 22.33 13.61
CA ILE A 61 -10.59 22.52 14.79
C ILE A 61 -9.60 23.66 14.50
N LYS A 62 -9.50 24.56 15.48
CA LYS A 62 -8.67 25.78 15.49
C LYS A 62 -7.21 25.51 15.08
N LYS A 63 -6.74 26.27 14.10
CA LYS A 63 -5.32 26.34 13.72
C LYS A 63 -4.60 27.30 14.68
N ASN A 64 -3.75 26.76 15.55
CA ASN A 64 -2.74 27.56 16.25
C ASN A 64 -1.64 27.97 15.28
N SER A 65 -1.21 29.22 15.45
CA SER A 65 -0.15 29.93 14.75
C SER A 65 1.22 29.28 14.88
N MET A 66 1.94 29.14 13.77
CA MET A 66 3.40 29.19 13.71
C MET A 66 3.82 29.87 12.38
N PRO A 67 4.98 30.56 12.34
CA PRO A 67 5.25 31.69 11.47
C PRO A 67 5.76 31.28 10.08
N SER A 68 5.48 32.11 9.07
CA SER A 68 6.16 32.07 7.77
C SER A 68 7.67 32.31 7.92
N PRO A 69 8.52 31.57 7.19
CA PRO A 69 9.85 32.05 6.85
C PRO A 69 9.81 32.75 5.49
N SER A 70 10.57 33.84 5.48
CA SER A 70 10.86 34.78 4.43
C SER A 70 11.44 34.13 3.17
N LYS A 71 11.25 34.79 2.03
CA LYS A 71 12.05 34.58 0.82
C LYS A 71 13.51 34.87 1.14
N GLU A 72 14.36 33.85 1.10
CA GLU A 72 15.79 34.00 0.94
C GLU A 72 16.20 33.10 -0.23
N GLU A 73 16.74 33.74 -1.26
CA GLU A 73 17.42 33.09 -2.36
C GLU A 73 18.72 32.51 -1.80
N GLU A 74 18.78 31.19 -1.66
CA GLU A 74 20.05 30.49 -1.50
C GLU A 74 20.28 29.59 -2.72
N VAL A 75 21.42 29.87 -3.35
CA VAL A 75 22.04 29.11 -4.42
C VAL A 75 22.67 27.88 -3.76
N ASP A 76 22.26 26.68 -4.13
CA ASP A 76 22.94 25.45 -3.72
C ASP A 76 23.26 24.56 -4.92
N GLU A 77 24.56 24.43 -5.17
CA GLU A 77 25.19 23.45 -6.05
C GLU A 77 25.21 22.09 -5.33
N GLY A 78 24.16 21.29 -5.51
CA GLY A 78 24.10 19.93 -4.99
C GLY A 78 22.99 19.16 -5.70
N GLY A 79 23.36 18.19 -6.54
CA GLY A 79 22.48 17.48 -7.46
C GLY A 79 21.52 16.48 -6.79
N ASP A 80 20.62 16.96 -5.93
CA ASP A 80 19.42 16.22 -5.58
C ASP A 80 18.32 16.53 -6.61
N PRO A 81 17.71 15.51 -7.25
CA PRO A 81 16.63 15.75 -8.18
C PRO A 81 15.48 16.45 -7.43
N SER A 82 15.13 17.65 -7.89
CA SER A 82 13.97 18.41 -7.40
C SER A 82 12.75 17.49 -7.26
N LEU A 83 11.92 17.71 -6.24
CA LEU A 83 10.66 16.98 -6.05
C LEU A 83 9.82 16.94 -7.34
N GLU A 84 9.95 17.99 -8.16
CA GLU A 84 9.30 18.10 -9.46
C GLU A 84 9.95 17.22 -10.55
N SER A 85 11.26 17.02 -10.53
CA SER A 85 11.94 16.09 -11.47
C SER A 85 11.65 14.64 -11.11
N ILE A 86 11.62 14.28 -9.82
CA ILE A 86 11.23 12.93 -9.37
C ILE A 86 9.76 12.66 -9.74
N ALA A 87 8.87 13.64 -9.53
CA ALA A 87 7.47 13.51 -9.91
C ALA A 87 7.30 13.35 -11.44
N ARG A 88 8.08 14.09 -12.24
CA ARG A 88 8.08 13.95 -13.71
C ARG A 88 8.63 12.60 -14.16
N GLU A 89 9.71 12.13 -13.56
CA GLU A 89 10.32 10.83 -13.85
C GLU A 89 9.35 9.68 -13.54
N LEU A 90 8.69 9.72 -12.39
CA LEU A 90 7.68 8.74 -11.99
C LEU A 90 6.42 8.78 -12.88
N LEU A 91 6.03 9.98 -13.34
CA LEU A 91 4.99 10.15 -14.35
C LEU A 91 5.43 9.52 -15.68
N LEU A 92 6.64 9.79 -16.16
CA LEU A 92 7.18 9.24 -17.41
C LEU A 92 7.27 7.72 -17.40
N GLU A 93 7.65 7.12 -16.27
CA GLU A 93 7.85 5.67 -16.15
C GLU A 93 6.53 4.88 -16.03
N ASN A 94 5.47 5.47 -15.47
CA ASN A 94 4.23 4.75 -15.14
C ASN A 94 2.95 5.33 -15.77
N GLY A 95 2.99 6.45 -16.47
CA GLY A 95 1.77 7.05 -17.00
C GLY A 95 1.80 8.50 -17.46
N ALA A 96 2.81 8.96 -18.20
CA ALA A 96 2.79 10.32 -18.72
C ALA A 96 1.81 10.46 -19.90
N GLU A 97 1.50 9.35 -20.57
CA GLU A 97 0.70 9.31 -21.80
C GLU A 97 -0.74 8.81 -21.60
N LEU A 98 -1.12 8.33 -20.41
CA LEU A 98 -2.47 7.79 -20.20
C LEU A 98 -3.52 8.88 -20.02
N SER A 99 -4.73 8.62 -20.51
CA SER A 99 -5.87 9.50 -20.26
C SER A 99 -6.18 9.56 -18.76
N LEU A 100 -6.62 10.71 -18.26
CA LEU A 100 -7.00 10.88 -16.84
C LEU A 100 -8.03 9.85 -16.36
N ASP A 101 -8.92 9.42 -17.26
CA ASP A 101 -9.93 8.39 -16.95
C ASP A 101 -9.28 7.00 -16.79
N GLU A 102 -8.23 6.71 -17.57
CA GLU A 102 -7.44 5.49 -17.48
C GLU A 102 -6.58 5.49 -16.22
N ALA A 103 -5.91 6.60 -15.92
CA ALA A 103 -5.15 6.79 -14.67
C ALA A 103 -6.02 6.59 -13.44
N ARG A 104 -7.25 7.12 -13.47
CA ARG A 104 -8.19 6.95 -12.35
C ARG A 104 -8.60 5.48 -12.19
N ARG A 105 -8.90 4.77 -13.27
CA ARG A 105 -9.24 3.34 -13.21
C ARG A 105 -8.10 2.51 -12.65
N ILE A 106 -6.88 2.73 -13.13
CA ILE A 106 -5.69 2.00 -12.64
C ILE A 106 -5.51 2.24 -11.14
N LYS A 107 -5.59 3.50 -10.70
CA LYS A 107 -5.52 3.85 -9.28
C LYS A 107 -6.61 3.16 -8.45
N GLU A 108 -7.85 3.17 -8.92
CA GLU A 108 -8.97 2.51 -8.23
C GLU A 108 -8.78 1.00 -8.14
N ASN A 109 -8.26 0.37 -9.20
CA ASN A 109 -7.94 -1.06 -9.21
C ASN A 109 -6.84 -1.40 -8.18
N TYR A 110 -5.74 -0.65 -8.17
CA TYR A 110 -4.67 -0.88 -7.19
C TYR A 110 -5.16 -0.63 -5.75
N LEU A 111 -6.00 0.37 -5.54
CA LEU A 111 -6.60 0.62 -4.24
C LEU A 111 -7.53 -0.53 -3.81
N ALA A 112 -8.32 -1.09 -4.74
CA ALA A 112 -9.15 -2.26 -4.47
C ALA A 112 -8.30 -3.50 -4.13
N LEU A 113 -7.16 -3.69 -4.78
CA LEU A 113 -6.23 -4.78 -4.47
C LEU A 113 -5.57 -4.59 -3.10
N LEU A 114 -5.12 -3.38 -2.77
CA LEU A 114 -4.53 -3.06 -1.47
C LEU A 114 -5.53 -3.28 -0.32
N THR A 115 -6.76 -2.76 -0.48
CA THR A 115 -7.82 -2.94 0.52
C THR A 115 -8.23 -4.42 0.68
N LYS A 116 -8.22 -5.20 -0.40
CA LYS A 116 -8.41 -6.65 -0.34
C LYS A 116 -7.29 -7.34 0.44
N LEU A 117 -6.03 -6.98 0.18
CA LEU A 117 -4.87 -7.54 0.88
C LEU A 117 -4.93 -7.22 2.38
N GLU A 118 -5.22 -5.96 2.74
CA GLU A 118 -5.42 -5.55 4.13
C GLU A 118 -6.57 -6.30 4.81
N PHE A 119 -7.69 -6.50 4.09
CA PHE A 119 -8.80 -7.29 4.59
C PHE A 119 -8.35 -8.74 4.87
N GLN A 120 -7.64 -9.38 3.94
CA GLN A 120 -7.15 -10.75 4.12
C GLN A 120 -6.15 -10.89 5.27
N GLN A 121 -5.29 -9.88 5.48
CA GLN A 121 -4.40 -9.84 6.65
C GLN A 121 -5.18 -9.71 7.96
N LYS A 122 -6.17 -8.80 8.01
CA LYS A 122 -7.00 -8.57 9.22
C LYS A 122 -7.94 -9.74 9.52
N ASP A 123 -8.43 -10.43 8.49
CA ASP A 123 -9.22 -11.66 8.61
C ASP A 123 -8.34 -12.87 8.99
N GLY A 124 -7.02 -12.72 9.01
CA GLY A 124 -6.06 -13.76 9.40
C GLY A 124 -5.77 -14.79 8.32
N GLN A 125 -6.17 -14.54 7.07
CA GLN A 125 -5.87 -15.42 5.92
C GLN A 125 -4.44 -15.24 5.41
N LEU A 126 -3.84 -14.06 5.59
CA LEU A 126 -2.47 -13.76 5.19
C LEU A 126 -1.62 -13.38 6.41
N ILE A 127 -0.40 -13.91 6.45
CA ILE A 127 0.63 -13.58 7.44
C ILE A 127 1.89 -13.17 6.67
N GLU A 128 2.71 -12.30 7.27
CA GLU A 128 4.01 -11.96 6.72
C GLU A 128 4.94 -13.18 6.74
N MET A 129 5.70 -13.38 5.66
CA MET A 129 6.59 -14.54 5.54
C MET A 129 7.64 -14.59 6.66
N THR A 130 8.23 -13.44 7.02
CA THR A 130 9.24 -13.31 8.08
C THR A 130 8.72 -13.82 9.43
N ILE A 131 7.47 -13.48 9.77
CA ILE A 131 6.80 -13.95 11.00
C ILE A 131 6.54 -15.45 10.91
N ALA A 132 6.09 -15.96 9.76
CA ALA A 132 5.83 -17.38 9.58
C ALA A 132 7.11 -18.22 9.73
N GLU A 133 8.22 -17.76 9.12
CA GLU A 133 9.54 -18.38 9.25
C GLU A 133 10.04 -18.36 10.70
N GLU A 134 9.89 -17.23 11.40
CA GLU A 134 10.29 -17.10 12.80
C GLU A 134 9.52 -18.08 13.70
N VAL A 135 8.19 -18.15 13.54
CA VAL A 135 7.35 -19.06 14.30
C VAL A 135 7.74 -20.51 14.03
N LEU A 136 7.94 -20.87 12.77
CA LEU A 136 8.36 -22.22 12.38
C LEU A 136 9.72 -22.58 12.96
N PHE A 137 10.71 -21.69 12.81
CA PHE A 137 12.06 -21.88 13.34
C PHE A 137 12.05 -22.04 14.86
N ASN A 138 11.31 -21.18 15.57
CA ASN A 138 11.16 -21.25 17.02
C ASN A 138 10.48 -22.56 17.47
N ALA A 139 9.45 -23.02 16.74
CA ALA A 139 8.79 -24.29 17.03
C ALA A 139 9.75 -25.48 16.89
N PHE A 140 10.51 -25.57 15.80
CA PHE A 140 11.50 -26.63 15.61
C PHE A 140 12.67 -26.54 16.59
N ARG A 141 13.09 -25.32 16.95
CA ARG A 141 14.10 -25.11 18.00
C ARG A 141 13.60 -25.65 19.34
N GLN A 142 12.37 -25.34 19.74
CA GLN A 142 11.78 -25.87 20.97
C GLN A 142 11.70 -27.40 20.93
N GLN A 143 11.35 -27.97 19.77
CA GLN A 143 11.34 -29.42 19.60
C GLN A 143 12.73 -30.04 19.77
N ARG A 144 13.77 -29.44 19.17
CA ARG A 144 15.16 -29.87 19.34
C ARG A 144 15.59 -29.80 20.79
N ASP A 145 15.34 -28.68 21.46
CA ASP A 145 15.73 -28.47 22.86
C ASP A 145 14.97 -29.43 23.79
N ALA A 146 13.71 -29.77 23.46
CA ALA A 146 12.93 -30.78 24.17
C ALA A 146 13.55 -32.18 24.02
N TRP A 147 14.01 -32.56 22.83
CA TRP A 147 14.71 -33.82 22.59
C TRP A 147 16.06 -33.88 23.31
N LEU A 148 16.86 -32.81 23.27
CA LEU A 148 18.15 -32.77 24.00
C LEU A 148 17.98 -32.94 25.51
N ASN A 149 16.90 -32.38 26.07
CA ASN A 149 16.59 -32.51 27.49
C ASN A 149 15.79 -33.77 27.86
N TRP A 150 15.33 -34.55 26.88
CA TRP A 150 14.48 -35.72 27.14
C TRP A 150 15.25 -36.88 27.80
N PRO A 151 16.48 -37.25 27.38
CA PRO A 151 17.25 -38.33 28.01
C PRO A 151 17.44 -38.15 29.51
N SER A 152 17.72 -36.93 29.99
CA SER A 152 17.94 -36.68 31.42
C SER A 152 16.69 -36.94 32.27
N ARG A 153 15.49 -36.88 31.68
CA ARG A 153 14.23 -37.17 32.37
C ARG A 153 13.79 -38.62 32.20
N ALA A 154 13.94 -39.18 31.00
CA ALA A 154 13.41 -40.49 30.66
C ALA A 154 14.38 -41.65 30.97
N ALA A 155 15.69 -41.43 30.84
CA ALA A 155 16.69 -42.47 31.03
C ALA A 155 16.70 -43.07 32.45
N PRO A 156 16.58 -42.28 33.54
CA PRO A 156 16.53 -42.86 34.89
C PRO A 156 15.29 -43.72 35.14
N LEU A 157 14.14 -43.36 34.55
CA LEU A 157 12.90 -44.13 34.66
C LEU A 157 13.03 -45.46 33.90
N MET A 158 13.53 -45.41 32.66
CA MET A 158 13.78 -46.62 31.86
C MET A 158 14.81 -47.54 32.51
N ALA A 159 15.86 -46.97 33.12
CA ALA A 159 16.89 -47.72 33.82
C ALA A 159 16.33 -48.46 35.04
N ALA A 160 15.42 -47.83 35.79
CA ALA A 160 14.72 -48.46 36.91
C ALA A 160 13.85 -49.64 36.46
N ASP A 161 13.11 -49.49 35.35
CA ASP A 161 12.24 -50.54 34.80
C ASP A 161 13.03 -51.74 34.27
N LEU A 162 14.20 -51.49 33.65
CA LEU A 162 15.05 -52.52 33.04
C LEU A 162 16.11 -53.09 33.98
N GLY A 163 16.28 -52.51 35.18
CA GLY A 163 17.31 -52.94 36.15
C GLY A 163 18.75 -52.64 35.72
N VAL A 164 18.97 -51.59 34.92
CA VAL A 164 20.28 -51.18 34.38
C VAL A 164 20.79 -49.94 35.13
N PRO A 165 22.11 -49.71 35.26
CA PRO A 165 22.62 -48.46 35.84
C PRO A 165 22.13 -47.21 35.10
N ALA A 166 21.52 -46.27 35.81
CA ALA A 166 20.93 -45.06 35.25
C ALA A 166 21.93 -44.19 34.48
N ASP A 167 23.17 -44.09 34.97
CA ASP A 167 24.22 -43.30 34.32
C ASP A 167 24.56 -43.83 32.93
N ARG A 168 24.67 -45.17 32.79
CA ARG A 168 24.94 -45.83 31.51
C ARG A 168 23.77 -45.69 30.54
N MET A 169 22.54 -45.83 31.02
CA MET A 169 21.35 -45.63 30.18
C MET A 169 21.27 -44.20 29.64
N THR A 170 21.59 -43.21 30.48
CA THR A 170 21.57 -41.80 30.11
C THR A 170 22.63 -41.48 29.06
N GLU A 171 23.86 -41.98 29.24
CA GLU A 171 24.97 -41.81 28.29
C GLU A 171 24.61 -42.34 26.89
N VAL A 172 24.12 -43.59 26.82
CA VAL A 172 23.74 -44.25 25.56
C VAL A 172 22.59 -43.51 24.88
N LEU A 173 21.57 -43.11 25.64
CA LEU A 173 20.43 -42.38 25.07
C LEU A 173 20.82 -40.99 24.55
N ILE A 174 21.70 -40.27 25.24
CA ILE A 174 22.22 -38.98 24.77
C ILE A 174 22.90 -39.14 23.41
N GLU A 175 23.76 -40.15 23.25
CA GLU A 175 24.46 -40.41 21.99
C GLU A 175 23.48 -40.70 20.83
N HIS A 176 22.49 -41.57 21.06
CA HIS A 176 21.48 -41.90 20.06
C HIS A 176 20.58 -40.72 19.69
N VAL A 177 20.15 -39.93 20.69
CA VAL A 177 19.32 -38.74 20.45
C VAL A 177 20.11 -37.67 19.71
N HIS A 178 21.37 -37.43 20.07
CA HIS A 178 22.23 -36.49 19.33
C HIS A 178 22.39 -36.92 17.87
N LYS A 179 22.70 -38.20 17.62
CA LYS A 179 22.80 -38.73 16.26
C LYS A 179 21.50 -38.55 15.48
N HIS A 180 20.35 -38.80 16.11
CA HIS A 180 19.04 -38.62 15.48
C HIS A 180 18.77 -37.15 15.12
N ILE A 181 19.03 -36.22 16.05
CA ILE A 181 18.87 -34.78 15.80
C ILE A 181 19.82 -34.30 14.70
N SER A 182 21.07 -34.79 14.66
CA SER A 182 22.01 -34.45 13.58
C SER A 182 21.48 -34.86 12.21
N VAL A 183 20.95 -36.08 12.07
CA VAL A 183 20.34 -36.54 10.82
C VAL A 183 19.13 -35.68 10.43
N LEU A 184 18.29 -35.30 11.40
CA LEU A 184 17.16 -34.40 11.15
C LEU A 184 17.56 -32.97 10.80
N GLY A 185 18.77 -32.54 11.19
CA GLY A 185 19.34 -31.22 10.89
C GLY A 185 20.01 -31.15 9.52
N GLU A 186 20.20 -32.28 8.85
CA GLU A 186 20.68 -32.41 7.47
C GLU A 186 19.54 -32.84 6.51
N PRO A 187 18.32 -32.25 6.54
CA PRO A 187 17.33 -32.61 5.55
C PRO A 187 17.81 -32.09 4.20
N GLU A 188 17.83 -32.94 3.18
CA GLU A 188 17.92 -32.51 1.79
C GLU A 188 16.65 -31.71 1.47
N PHE A 189 16.68 -30.42 1.78
CA PHE A 189 15.69 -29.48 1.29
C PHE A 189 15.90 -29.36 -0.22
N ASN A 190 15.16 -30.17 -0.98
CA ASN A 190 15.19 -30.15 -2.43
C ASN A 190 13.97 -29.34 -2.92
N PRO A 191 14.10 -28.02 -3.14
CA PRO A 191 12.98 -27.17 -3.57
C PRO A 191 12.49 -27.44 -5.01
N ALA A 192 12.99 -28.51 -5.65
CA ALA A 192 12.70 -28.85 -7.04
C ALA A 192 11.65 -29.96 -7.20
N GLU A 193 11.11 -30.51 -6.12
CA GLU A 193 9.94 -31.40 -6.14
C GLU A 193 8.73 -30.69 -5.55
N ASP A 194 8.18 -29.71 -6.28
CA ASP A 194 6.75 -29.36 -6.36
C ASP A 194 6.51 -28.31 -7.47
#